data_AF-A7SX76-F1
#
_entry.id   AF-A7SX76-F1
#
_cell.length_a   1.000
_cell.length_b   1.000
_cell.length_c   1.000
_cell.angle_alpha   90.00
_cell.angle_beta   90.00
_cell.angle_gamma   90.00
#
_symmetry.space_group_name_H-M   'P 1'
#
loop_
_entity.id
_entity.type
_entity.pdbx_description
1 polymer ?
#
loop_
_entity_poly.entity_id
_entity_poly.type
_entity_poly.pdbx_seq_one_letter_code
_entity_poly.pdbx_strand_id
1 'polypeptide(L)'
;MASCGSNTGEGFNPEQFETPPSPELMCGICLMVVNKPVLTYCGHSFCNFCFNKWRNGKDVVTCPVDYKQLETNQFMADKKTERQVLSLCVKCMNGPCSWKGELRDKKKHLTKCGHEVIKCVFDGCDTRLARNSMEKHEETCEWKIVTCEFCDVPYPKREEETVKHRGDCPLAILPCKFSDIGCTFEGRQHAHVAHCENAVQAHLDMACGTIRDNNKEIRKNNKKIRGNNKEIETLHKELNTANQTIRELKGKMAKLIGTFVWRICDYKDLYGEIYSPSFYTSKYGYKVQLKANLRTNPFNGGTHLSLYACIMVGEYDALLEWPFRRKITLYVIDQSDQRKHETLLINPDDVLPDRKKCFHRPITGNNVGYGLTRFLSLEELTSGGFIKDGVMFIKAVVE
;
A
#
# COMPACT_ATOMS: atom_id res chain seq x y z
N MET A 1 13.16 -7.30 -29.02
CA MET A 1 13.14 -8.50 -29.90
C MET A 1 13.24 -8.02 -31.33
N ALA A 2 14.15 -8.61 -32.09
CA ALA A 2 14.75 -8.05 -33.29
C ALA A 2 13.75 -7.65 -34.39
N SER A 3 14.07 -6.57 -35.09
CA SER A 3 13.37 -6.07 -36.27
C SER A 3 13.29 -7.14 -37.36
N CYS A 4 12.09 -7.71 -37.57
CA CYS A 4 11.80 -8.47 -38.78
C CYS A 4 11.64 -7.47 -39.92
N GLY A 5 12.69 -7.24 -40.72
CA GLY A 5 12.58 -6.30 -41.83
C GLY A 5 13.87 -5.87 -42.54
N SER A 6 15.06 -6.34 -42.16
CA SER A 6 16.26 -6.08 -42.95
C SER A 6 16.36 -7.10 -44.09
N ASN A 7 16.13 -6.60 -45.30
CA ASN A 7 16.32 -7.30 -46.57
C ASN A 7 17.84 -7.47 -46.82
N THR A 8 18.52 -8.29 -46.00
CA THR A 8 19.98 -8.46 -46.02
C THR A 8 20.48 -9.29 -47.21
N GLY A 9 19.57 -9.83 -48.04
CA GLY A 9 19.92 -10.77 -49.12
C GLY A 9 20.33 -12.16 -48.62
N GLU A 10 20.34 -12.37 -47.31
CA GLU A 10 20.63 -13.64 -46.64
C GLU A 10 19.48 -14.64 -46.80
N GLY A 11 19.67 -15.85 -46.25
CA GLY A 11 18.66 -16.92 -46.32
C GLY A 11 17.39 -16.61 -45.51
N PHE A 12 16.30 -17.29 -45.87
CA PHE A 12 15.00 -17.14 -45.23
C PHE A 12 14.96 -17.89 -43.89
N ASN A 13 14.47 -17.22 -42.84
CA ASN A 13 14.27 -17.85 -41.52
C ASN A 13 13.45 -19.15 -41.64
N PRO A 14 13.91 -20.31 -41.13
CA PRO A 14 13.14 -21.54 -41.11
C PRO A 14 11.82 -21.47 -40.32
N GLU A 15 11.72 -20.62 -39.30
CA GLU A 15 10.55 -20.56 -38.40
C GLU A 15 9.28 -19.97 -39.05
N GLN A 16 9.43 -19.22 -40.15
CA GLN A 16 8.27 -18.69 -40.91
C GLN A 16 7.64 -19.74 -41.82
N PHE A 17 8.24 -20.92 -42.01
CA PHE A 17 7.66 -21.98 -42.82
C PHE A 17 6.69 -22.82 -41.98
N GLU A 18 5.58 -23.25 -42.58
CA GLU A 18 4.57 -24.05 -41.86
C GLU A 18 5.05 -25.47 -41.55
N THR A 19 5.78 -26.06 -42.49
CA THR A 19 6.44 -27.34 -42.36
C THR A 19 7.95 -27.13 -42.33
N PRO A 20 8.70 -27.95 -41.57
CA PRO A 20 10.15 -27.93 -41.61
C PRO A 20 10.67 -28.08 -43.05
N PRO A 21 11.42 -27.10 -43.58
CA PRO A 21 11.98 -27.16 -44.92
C PRO A 21 12.97 -28.33 -45.06
N SER A 22 13.00 -28.96 -46.24
CA SER A 22 13.96 -30.04 -46.53
C SER A 22 15.40 -29.55 -46.36
N PRO A 23 16.31 -30.38 -45.80
CA PRO A 23 17.73 -30.05 -45.69
C PRO A 23 18.39 -29.66 -47.03
N GLU A 24 17.89 -30.18 -48.14
CA GLU A 24 18.39 -29.85 -49.50
C GLU A 24 18.12 -28.40 -49.91
N LEU A 25 17.15 -27.74 -49.28
CA LEU A 25 16.79 -26.34 -49.52
C LEU A 25 17.53 -25.38 -48.58
N MET A 26 18.47 -25.89 -47.78
CA MET A 26 19.21 -25.10 -46.81
C MET A 26 20.53 -24.61 -47.40
N CYS A 27 20.90 -23.37 -47.11
CA CYS A 27 22.18 -22.83 -47.50
C CYS A 27 23.30 -23.41 -46.62
N GLY A 28 24.34 -23.97 -47.23
CA GLY A 28 25.50 -24.51 -46.52
C GLY A 28 26.41 -23.48 -45.80
N ILE A 29 26.09 -22.18 -45.85
CA ILE A 29 26.83 -21.11 -45.15
C ILE A 29 25.99 -20.55 -44.00
N CYS A 30 24.82 -19.98 -44.29
CA CYS A 30 24.00 -19.33 -43.26
C CYS A 30 23.06 -20.29 -42.53
N LEU A 31 22.95 -21.55 -42.98
CA LEU A 31 22.09 -22.58 -42.39
C LEU A 31 20.60 -22.20 -42.33
N MET A 32 20.17 -21.33 -43.24
CA MET A 32 18.79 -20.87 -43.41
C MET A 32 18.27 -21.36 -44.76
N VAL A 33 16.95 -21.31 -45.01
CA VAL A 33 16.40 -21.70 -46.31
C VAL A 33 16.96 -20.79 -47.41
N VAL A 34 17.43 -21.38 -48.49
CA VAL A 34 18.26 -20.69 -49.47
C VAL A 34 17.50 -19.59 -50.22
N ASN A 35 18.07 -18.38 -50.28
CA ASN A 35 17.52 -17.23 -50.99
C ASN A 35 18.35 -16.94 -52.25
N LYS A 36 17.69 -16.92 -53.42
CA LYS A 36 18.34 -16.85 -54.74
C LYS A 36 19.52 -17.85 -54.82
N PRO A 37 19.25 -19.16 -54.79
CA PRO A 37 20.28 -20.19 -54.68
C PRO A 37 21.31 -20.15 -55.81
N VAL A 38 22.56 -20.41 -55.44
CA VAL A 38 23.69 -20.71 -56.32
C VAL A 38 24.05 -22.17 -56.08
N LEU A 39 24.00 -22.98 -57.12
CA LEU A 39 24.40 -24.38 -57.10
C LEU A 39 25.82 -24.50 -57.64
N THR A 40 26.70 -25.14 -56.87
CA THR A 40 28.05 -25.46 -57.31
C THR A 40 28.08 -26.81 -58.04
N TYR A 41 29.08 -27.03 -58.89
CA TYR A 41 29.27 -28.29 -59.61
C TYR A 41 29.53 -29.47 -58.66
N CYS A 42 30.02 -29.21 -57.45
CA CYS A 42 30.14 -30.22 -56.41
C CYS A 42 28.81 -30.57 -55.71
N GLY A 43 27.69 -29.93 -56.11
CA GLY A 43 26.33 -30.28 -55.67
C GLY A 43 25.83 -29.51 -54.44
N HIS A 44 26.58 -28.50 -53.95
CA HIS A 44 26.18 -27.74 -52.75
C HIS A 44 25.45 -26.44 -53.13
N SER A 45 24.40 -26.11 -52.39
CA SER A 45 23.58 -24.92 -52.61
C SER A 45 23.82 -23.83 -51.57
N PHE A 46 23.91 -22.59 -52.03
CA PHE A 46 24.19 -21.42 -51.19
C PHE A 46 23.31 -20.24 -51.56
N CYS A 47 22.99 -19.35 -50.62
CA CYS A 47 22.35 -18.08 -50.96
C CYS A 47 23.30 -17.26 -51.83
N ASN A 48 22.81 -16.59 -52.88
CA ASN A 48 23.65 -15.76 -53.73
C ASN A 48 24.45 -14.71 -52.94
N PHE A 49 23.85 -14.10 -51.91
CA PHE A 49 24.56 -13.16 -51.04
C PHE A 49 25.68 -13.83 -50.25
N CYS A 50 25.40 -14.95 -49.57
CA CYS A 50 26.36 -15.69 -48.77
C CYS A 50 27.54 -16.19 -49.62
N PHE A 51 27.25 -16.76 -50.79
CA PHE A 51 28.29 -17.26 -51.70
C PHE A 51 29.15 -16.13 -52.25
N ASN A 52 28.55 -15.00 -52.68
CA ASN A 52 29.34 -13.87 -53.17
C ASN A 52 30.19 -13.21 -52.08
N LYS A 53 29.67 -13.14 -50.84
CA LYS A 53 30.44 -12.67 -49.68
C LYS A 53 31.63 -13.60 -49.38
N TRP A 54 31.42 -14.92 -49.46
CA TRP A 54 32.49 -15.92 -49.30
C TRP A 54 33.53 -15.84 -50.42
N ARG A 55 33.07 -15.74 -51.67
CA ARG A 55 33.90 -15.59 -52.87
C ARG A 55 34.75 -14.32 -52.82
N ASN A 56 34.21 -13.23 -52.28
CA ASN A 56 34.87 -11.94 -52.14
C ASN A 56 35.56 -11.46 -53.43
N GLY A 57 34.89 -11.64 -54.58
CA GLY A 57 35.39 -11.22 -55.89
C GLY A 57 36.44 -12.11 -56.55
N LYS A 58 36.83 -13.25 -55.95
CA LYS A 58 37.78 -14.19 -56.55
C LYS A 58 37.16 -15.01 -57.69
N ASP A 59 37.95 -15.28 -58.73
CA ASP A 59 37.56 -16.13 -59.87
C ASP A 59 37.67 -17.63 -59.56
N VAL A 60 38.57 -18.00 -58.65
CA VAL A 60 38.67 -19.35 -58.10
C VAL A 60 38.28 -19.30 -56.62
N VAL A 61 37.27 -20.09 -56.26
CA VAL A 61 36.70 -20.12 -54.91
C VAL A 61 36.62 -21.55 -54.40
N THR A 62 36.90 -21.73 -53.12
CA THR A 62 36.75 -23.03 -52.46
C THR A 62 35.31 -23.19 -51.95
N CYS A 63 34.67 -24.32 -52.27
CA CYS A 63 33.37 -24.67 -51.72
C CYS A 63 33.41 -24.68 -50.18
N PRO A 64 32.53 -23.95 -49.48
CA PRO A 64 32.49 -23.92 -48.02
C PRO A 64 32.20 -25.26 -47.32
N VAL A 65 31.65 -26.24 -48.04
CA VAL A 65 31.16 -27.51 -47.45
C VAL A 65 32.16 -28.64 -47.64
N ASP A 66 32.69 -28.82 -48.86
CA ASP A 66 33.57 -29.96 -49.21
C ASP A 66 34.97 -29.53 -49.68
N TYR A 67 35.28 -28.24 -49.61
CA TYR A 67 36.59 -27.66 -49.89
C TYR A 67 37.14 -27.90 -51.31
N LYS A 68 36.30 -28.30 -52.27
CA LYS A 68 36.69 -28.40 -53.67
C LYS A 68 36.91 -27.01 -54.28
N GLN A 69 37.94 -26.86 -55.11
CA GLN A 69 38.16 -25.64 -55.88
C GLN A 69 37.14 -25.54 -57.02
N LEU A 70 36.57 -24.35 -57.18
CA LEU A 70 35.55 -24.04 -58.17
C LEU A 70 35.99 -22.82 -58.99
N GLU A 71 36.05 -22.96 -60.30
CA GLU A 71 36.24 -21.85 -61.26
C GLU A 71 34.90 -21.14 -61.56
N THR A 72 34.97 -19.97 -62.20
CA THR A 72 33.81 -19.10 -62.49
C THR A 72 32.66 -19.78 -63.24
N ASN A 73 32.91 -20.84 -64.02
CA ASN A 73 31.91 -21.60 -64.75
C ASN A 73 31.35 -22.82 -63.98
N GLN A 74 31.88 -23.12 -62.79
CA GLN A 74 31.51 -24.29 -61.98
C GLN A 74 30.49 -23.97 -60.88
N PHE A 75 29.80 -22.83 -60.98
CA PHE A 75 28.66 -22.50 -60.15
C PHE A 75 27.68 -21.63 -60.94
N MET A 76 26.39 -21.83 -60.70
CA MET A 76 25.34 -21.13 -61.45
C MET A 76 24.10 -20.85 -60.59
N ALA A 77 23.28 -19.89 -61.02
CA ALA A 77 22.01 -19.61 -60.37
C ALA A 77 21.05 -20.80 -60.54
N ASP A 78 20.56 -21.35 -59.43
CA ASP A 78 19.67 -22.51 -59.42
C ASP A 78 18.21 -22.08 -59.49
N LYS A 79 17.73 -21.84 -60.72
CA LYS A 79 16.34 -21.43 -60.95
C LYS A 79 15.31 -22.47 -60.56
N LYS A 80 15.69 -23.76 -60.50
CA LYS A 80 14.78 -24.84 -60.10
C LYS A 80 14.53 -24.77 -58.61
N THR A 81 15.60 -24.77 -57.82
CA THR A 81 15.53 -24.65 -56.35
C THR A 81 14.90 -23.32 -55.94
N GLU A 82 15.20 -22.22 -56.66
CA GLU A 82 14.56 -20.92 -56.42
C GLU A 82 13.03 -21.00 -56.51
N ARG A 83 12.48 -21.65 -57.55
CA ARG A 83 11.03 -21.83 -57.70
C ARG A 83 10.43 -22.71 -56.60
N GLN A 84 11.13 -23.79 -56.22
CA GLN A 84 10.69 -24.69 -55.15
C GLN A 84 10.59 -23.95 -53.81
N VAL A 85 11.65 -23.23 -53.42
CA VAL A 85 11.67 -22.43 -52.20
C VAL A 85 10.57 -21.38 -52.20
N LEU A 86 10.38 -20.66 -53.32
CA LEU A 86 9.36 -19.62 -53.46
C LEU A 86 7.91 -20.14 -53.37
N SER A 87 7.68 -21.43 -53.61
CA SER A 87 6.36 -22.07 -53.50
C SER A 87 6.11 -22.79 -52.18
N LEU A 88 7.07 -22.78 -51.24
CA LEU A 88 6.83 -23.27 -49.89
C LEU A 88 5.82 -22.37 -49.16
N CYS A 89 4.95 -22.99 -48.36
CA CYS A 89 3.96 -22.30 -47.54
C CYS A 89 4.63 -21.66 -46.32
N VAL A 90 4.38 -20.37 -46.12
CA VAL A 90 4.88 -19.58 -45.00
C VAL A 90 3.73 -18.90 -44.25
N LYS A 91 3.94 -18.67 -42.95
CA LYS A 91 3.08 -17.86 -42.09
C LYS A 91 3.65 -16.45 -41.94
N CYS A 92 2.77 -15.48 -41.77
CA CYS A 92 3.18 -14.12 -41.39
C CYS A 92 3.80 -14.11 -39.99
N MET A 93 4.90 -13.37 -39.81
CA MET A 93 5.60 -13.25 -38.53
C MET A 93 5.14 -12.03 -37.71
N ASN A 94 4.26 -11.21 -38.26
CA ASN A 94 3.77 -10.00 -37.59
C ASN A 94 2.63 -10.37 -36.64
N GLY A 95 2.97 -10.56 -35.36
CA GLY A 95 2.03 -10.71 -34.25
C GLY A 95 0.85 -11.65 -34.56
N PRO A 96 -0.42 -11.21 -34.34
CA PRO A 96 -1.60 -12.06 -34.49
C PRO A 96 -2.09 -12.18 -35.95
N CYS A 97 -1.23 -11.95 -36.95
CA CYS A 97 -1.61 -12.15 -38.34
C CYS A 97 -1.79 -13.64 -38.67
N SER A 98 -2.98 -14.02 -39.12
CA SER A 98 -3.32 -15.40 -39.50
C SER A 98 -2.97 -15.75 -40.95
N TRP A 99 -2.36 -14.84 -41.70
CA TRP A 99 -2.07 -15.07 -43.12
C TRP A 99 -1.04 -16.19 -43.32
N LYS A 100 -1.36 -17.06 -44.27
CA LYS A 100 -0.55 -18.17 -44.76
C LYS A 100 -0.61 -18.18 -46.28
N GLY A 101 0.49 -18.52 -46.94
CA GLY A 101 0.55 -18.59 -48.40
C GLY A 101 1.95 -18.90 -48.91
N GLU A 102 2.15 -18.91 -50.22
CA GLU A 102 3.47 -19.15 -50.80
C GLU A 102 4.45 -18.02 -50.44
N LEU A 103 5.73 -18.37 -50.24
CA LEU A 103 6.79 -17.42 -49.95
C LEU A 103 6.88 -16.28 -50.98
N ARG A 104 6.60 -16.55 -52.26
CA ARG A 104 6.53 -15.52 -53.32
C ARG A 104 5.51 -14.41 -53.05
N ASP A 105 4.40 -14.74 -52.38
CA ASP A 105 3.30 -13.81 -52.12
C ASP A 105 3.49 -13.03 -50.82
N LYS A 106 4.45 -13.45 -49.98
CA LYS A 106 4.73 -12.80 -48.68
C LYS A 106 4.95 -11.30 -48.83
N LYS A 107 5.75 -10.85 -49.81
CA LYS A 107 6.00 -9.42 -50.03
C LYS A 107 4.71 -8.66 -50.36
N LYS A 108 3.83 -9.24 -51.18
CA LYS A 108 2.53 -8.67 -51.53
C LYS A 108 1.62 -8.60 -50.30
N HIS A 109 1.62 -9.64 -49.46
CA HIS A 109 0.89 -9.63 -48.19
C HIS A 109 1.33 -8.49 -47.26
N LEU A 110 2.64 -8.30 -47.02
CA LEU A 110 3.14 -7.27 -46.09
C LEU A 110 2.68 -5.85 -46.45
N THR A 111 2.47 -5.54 -47.74
CA THR A 111 1.92 -4.24 -48.16
C THR A 111 0.50 -3.96 -47.66
N LYS A 112 -0.28 -5.01 -47.35
CA LYS A 112 -1.68 -4.93 -46.90
C LYS A 112 -1.88 -5.48 -45.48
N CYS A 113 -0.83 -6.02 -44.85
CA CYS A 113 -0.92 -6.64 -43.54
C CYS A 113 -1.27 -5.58 -42.49
N GLY A 114 -2.35 -5.79 -41.74
CA GLY A 114 -2.77 -4.93 -40.65
C GLY A 114 -1.78 -4.89 -39.48
N HIS A 115 -0.97 -5.94 -39.30
CA HIS A 115 0.01 -6.05 -38.23
C HIS A 115 1.42 -5.62 -38.65
N GLU A 116 1.62 -5.24 -39.92
CA GLU A 116 2.88 -4.65 -40.37
C GLU A 116 3.13 -3.34 -39.65
N VAL A 117 4.33 -3.16 -39.10
CA VAL A 117 4.73 -1.91 -38.44
C VAL A 117 5.11 -0.89 -39.51
N ILE A 118 4.32 0.18 -39.61
CA ILE A 118 4.52 1.27 -40.55
C ILE A 118 4.89 2.56 -39.81
N LYS A 119 5.57 3.48 -40.50
CA LYS A 119 5.70 4.87 -40.04
C LYS A 119 4.36 5.57 -40.23
N CYS A 120 4.02 6.49 -39.32
CA CYS A 120 2.90 7.41 -39.51
C CYS A 120 2.98 8.11 -40.87
N VAL A 121 1.83 8.35 -41.49
CA VAL A 121 1.70 8.99 -42.82
C VAL A 121 1.80 10.51 -42.75
N PHE A 122 1.63 11.10 -41.57
CA PHE A 122 1.72 12.54 -41.38
C PHE A 122 3.17 12.97 -41.26
N ASP A 123 3.54 13.95 -42.07
CA ASP A 123 4.90 14.49 -42.08
C ASP A 123 5.25 15.13 -40.73
N GLY A 124 6.48 14.90 -40.26
CA GLY A 124 6.92 15.27 -38.91
C GLY A 124 6.58 14.27 -37.78
N CYS A 125 5.71 13.27 -38.02
CA CYS A 125 5.45 12.22 -37.04
C CYS A 125 6.38 11.01 -37.22
N ASP A 126 7.24 10.75 -36.22
CA ASP A 126 8.15 9.60 -36.23
C ASP A 126 7.58 8.34 -35.56
N THR A 127 6.31 8.35 -35.17
CA THR A 127 5.66 7.19 -34.54
C THR A 127 5.61 6.00 -35.50
N ARG A 128 6.00 4.83 -34.98
CA ARG A 128 5.90 3.53 -35.66
C ARG A 128 4.87 2.66 -34.96
N LEU A 129 3.94 2.13 -35.73
CA LEU A 129 2.78 1.39 -35.20
C LEU A 129 2.27 0.36 -36.21
N ALA A 130 1.50 -0.62 -35.73
CA ALA A 130 0.81 -1.56 -36.61
C ALA A 130 -0.18 -0.81 -37.52
N ARG A 131 -0.23 -1.19 -38.81
CA ARG A 131 -1.09 -0.57 -39.82
C ARG A 131 -2.56 -0.45 -39.39
N ASN A 132 -3.12 -1.44 -38.71
CA ASN A 132 -4.50 -1.44 -38.21
C ASN A 132 -4.75 -0.47 -37.04
N SER A 133 -3.69 0.03 -36.40
CA SER A 133 -3.77 1.06 -35.35
C SER A 133 -3.65 2.48 -35.90
N MET A 134 -3.41 2.65 -37.22
CA MET A 134 -3.21 3.96 -37.85
C MET A 134 -4.43 4.88 -37.73
N GLU A 135 -5.64 4.34 -37.85
CA GLU A 135 -6.90 5.09 -37.74
C GLU A 135 -7.07 5.70 -36.33
N LYS A 136 -6.81 4.91 -35.28
CA LYS A 136 -6.84 5.40 -33.89
C LYS A 136 -5.73 6.41 -33.60
N HIS A 137 -4.53 6.18 -34.14
CA HIS A 137 -3.44 7.12 -34.02
C HIS A 137 -3.79 8.46 -34.70
N GLU A 138 -4.42 8.44 -35.87
CA GLU A 138 -4.80 9.64 -36.60
C GLU A 138 -5.65 10.62 -35.77
N GLU A 139 -6.59 10.12 -34.96
CA GLU A 139 -7.41 10.95 -34.05
C GLU A 139 -6.57 11.76 -33.05
N THR A 140 -5.45 11.18 -32.62
CA THR A 140 -4.56 11.71 -31.57
C THR A 140 -3.24 12.25 -32.12
N CYS A 141 -3.00 12.13 -33.43
CA CYS A 141 -1.75 12.54 -34.04
C CYS A 141 -1.66 14.07 -34.07
N GLU A 142 -0.65 14.63 -33.39
CA GLU A 142 -0.38 16.07 -33.38
C GLU A 142 0.02 16.61 -34.76
N TRP A 143 0.54 15.75 -35.64
CA TRP A 143 0.94 16.12 -37.00
C TRP A 143 -0.17 15.97 -38.02
N LYS A 144 -1.36 15.51 -37.60
CA LYS A 144 -2.54 15.49 -38.48
C LYS A 144 -2.82 16.90 -38.97
N ILE A 145 -2.99 17.03 -40.29
CA ILE A 145 -3.33 18.31 -40.91
C ILE A 145 -4.81 18.60 -40.65
N VAL A 146 -5.07 19.77 -40.06
CA VAL A 146 -6.40 20.33 -39.84
C VAL A 146 -6.55 21.62 -40.64
N THR A 147 -7.78 22.02 -40.93
CA THR A 147 -8.10 23.25 -41.67
C THR A 147 -8.56 24.33 -40.70
N CYS A 148 -8.06 25.55 -40.88
CA CYS A 148 -8.55 26.70 -40.13
C CYS A 148 -10.01 26.99 -40.46
N GLU A 149 -10.88 27.11 -39.45
CA GLU A 149 -12.31 27.44 -39.62
C GLU A 149 -12.57 28.85 -40.17
N PHE A 150 -11.55 29.71 -40.18
CA PHE A 150 -11.68 31.11 -40.61
C PHE A 150 -11.07 31.41 -41.98
N CYS A 151 -9.94 30.78 -42.30
CA CYS A 151 -9.18 31.07 -43.53
C CYS A 151 -8.93 29.86 -44.42
N ASP A 152 -9.43 28.67 -44.04
CA ASP A 152 -9.30 27.42 -44.77
C ASP A 152 -7.86 26.95 -45.04
N VAL A 153 -6.85 27.62 -44.48
CA VAL A 153 -5.45 27.22 -44.61
C VAL A 153 -5.20 25.94 -43.79
N PRO A 154 -4.58 24.90 -44.38
CA PRO A 154 -4.21 23.68 -43.68
C PRO A 154 -2.96 23.87 -42.82
N TYR A 155 -2.95 23.33 -41.61
CA TYR A 155 -1.78 23.35 -40.71
C TYR A 155 -1.77 22.10 -39.78
N PRO A 156 -0.61 21.73 -39.20
CA PRO A 156 -0.54 20.63 -38.23
C PRO A 156 -1.33 20.93 -36.95
N LYS A 157 -2.09 19.94 -36.43
CA LYS A 157 -2.89 20.04 -35.19
C LYS A 157 -2.07 20.36 -33.92
N ARG A 158 -0.74 20.23 -33.98
CA ARG A 158 0.19 20.47 -32.88
C ARG A 158 -0.09 21.82 -32.22
N GLU A 159 -0.05 21.86 -30.89
CA GLU A 159 -0.46 23.03 -30.11
C GLU A 159 0.33 24.29 -30.50
N GLU A 160 1.65 24.16 -30.65
CA GLU A 160 2.53 25.26 -31.09
C GLU A 160 2.12 25.85 -32.45
N GLU A 161 1.84 25.01 -33.45
CA GLU A 161 1.42 25.44 -34.79
C GLU A 161 0.00 26.01 -34.78
N THR A 162 -0.88 25.44 -33.95
CA THR A 162 -2.25 25.95 -33.78
C THR A 162 -2.27 27.33 -33.14
N VAL A 163 -1.49 27.55 -32.08
CA VAL A 163 -1.38 28.86 -31.41
C VAL A 163 -0.76 29.88 -32.35
N LYS A 164 0.31 29.49 -33.07
CA LYS A 164 0.96 30.35 -34.07
C LYS A 164 0.01 30.73 -35.19
N HIS A 165 -0.63 29.74 -35.83
CA HIS A 165 -1.60 30.00 -36.89
C HIS A 165 -2.76 30.87 -36.39
N ARG A 166 -3.33 30.59 -35.21
CA ARG A 166 -4.42 31.39 -34.64
C ARG A 166 -4.01 32.83 -34.37
N GLY A 167 -2.78 33.05 -33.90
CA GLY A 167 -2.22 34.39 -33.66
C GLY A 167 -1.97 35.18 -34.94
N ASP A 168 -1.60 34.48 -36.02
CA ASP A 168 -1.25 35.06 -37.33
C ASP A 168 -2.41 35.06 -38.35
N CYS A 169 -3.53 34.42 -38.03
CA CYS A 169 -4.65 34.27 -38.95
C CYS A 169 -5.38 35.62 -39.15
N PRO A 170 -5.43 36.16 -40.38
CA PRO A 170 -6.02 37.48 -40.64
C PRO A 170 -7.55 37.49 -40.48
N LEU A 171 -8.18 36.32 -40.48
CA LEU A 171 -9.63 36.14 -40.40
C LEU A 171 -10.12 35.65 -39.04
N ALA A 172 -9.21 35.25 -38.14
CA ALA A 172 -9.58 34.81 -36.79
C ALA A 172 -10.08 36.00 -35.96
N ILE A 173 -11.19 35.80 -35.25
CA ILE A 173 -11.68 36.74 -34.23
C ILE A 173 -10.99 36.38 -32.92
N LEU A 174 -10.21 37.32 -32.38
CA LEU A 174 -9.43 37.15 -31.17
C LEU A 174 -10.03 38.02 -30.05
N PRO A 175 -10.30 37.43 -28.87
CA PRO A 175 -10.61 38.22 -27.69
C PRO A 175 -9.39 39.00 -27.24
N CYS A 176 -9.61 40.15 -26.62
CA CYS A 176 -8.54 40.94 -26.03
C CYS A 176 -7.82 40.14 -24.93
N LYS A 177 -6.50 40.25 -24.85
CA LYS A 177 -5.66 39.64 -23.79
C LYS A 177 -6.03 40.03 -22.37
N PHE A 178 -6.85 41.07 -22.19
CA PHE A 178 -7.37 41.53 -20.90
C PHE A 178 -8.84 41.11 -20.66
N SER A 179 -9.35 40.13 -21.40
CA SER A 179 -10.71 39.60 -21.22
C SER A 179 -10.97 39.10 -19.81
N ASP A 180 -9.98 38.45 -19.20
CA ASP A 180 -10.09 37.86 -17.85
C ASP A 180 -10.23 38.92 -16.75
N ILE A 181 -9.84 40.17 -17.04
CA ILE A 181 -10.00 41.31 -16.13
C ILE A 181 -11.12 42.26 -16.56
N GLY A 182 -11.95 41.85 -17.53
CA GLY A 182 -13.21 42.51 -17.89
C GLY A 182 -13.23 43.25 -19.22
N CYS A 183 -12.20 43.16 -20.06
CA CYS A 183 -12.26 43.73 -21.41
C CYS A 183 -13.15 42.86 -22.32
N THR A 184 -14.21 43.44 -22.88
CA THR A 184 -15.18 42.71 -23.72
C THR A 184 -14.86 42.76 -25.21
N PHE A 185 -13.71 43.31 -25.60
CA PHE A 185 -13.35 43.44 -27.00
C PHE A 185 -13.01 42.10 -27.63
N GLU A 186 -13.61 41.82 -28.78
CA GLU A 186 -13.24 40.74 -29.69
C GLU A 186 -13.18 41.29 -31.12
N GLY A 187 -12.17 40.92 -31.89
CA GLY A 187 -12.02 41.43 -33.25
C GLY A 187 -10.96 40.70 -34.05
N ARG A 188 -10.93 40.95 -35.37
CA ARG A 188 -9.90 40.40 -36.26
C ARG A 188 -8.52 40.93 -35.90
N GLN A 189 -7.46 40.23 -36.30
CA GLN A 189 -6.07 40.55 -35.94
C GLN A 189 -5.72 42.05 -36.06
N HIS A 190 -6.04 42.70 -37.19
CA HIS A 190 -5.76 44.13 -37.39
C HIS A 190 -6.51 45.04 -36.40
N ALA A 191 -7.80 44.79 -36.18
CA ALA A 191 -8.61 45.54 -35.23
C ALA A 191 -8.20 45.24 -33.77
N HIS A 192 -7.78 44.01 -33.47
CA HIS A 192 -7.28 43.61 -32.16
C HIS A 192 -5.95 44.29 -31.81
N VAL A 193 -5.01 44.38 -32.76
CA VAL A 193 -3.75 45.12 -32.57
C VAL A 193 -4.05 46.60 -32.30
N ALA A 194 -4.86 47.23 -33.16
CA ALA A 194 -5.25 48.63 -32.98
C ALA A 194 -5.98 48.87 -31.64
N HIS A 195 -6.87 47.96 -31.23
CA HIS A 195 -7.51 48.02 -29.92
C HIS A 195 -6.48 47.95 -28.78
N CYS A 196 -5.56 46.99 -28.82
CA CYS A 196 -4.55 46.82 -27.78
C CYS A 196 -3.65 48.05 -27.61
N GLU A 197 -3.32 48.75 -28.70
CA GLU A 197 -2.51 49.97 -28.68
C GLU A 197 -3.28 51.18 -28.13
N ASN A 198 -4.57 51.31 -28.48
CA ASN A 198 -5.38 52.46 -28.08
C ASN A 198 -6.03 52.31 -26.70
N ALA A 199 -6.26 51.08 -26.23
CA ALA A 199 -6.94 50.78 -24.97
C ALA A 199 -5.99 50.57 -23.77
N VAL A 200 -4.69 50.88 -23.90
CA VAL A 200 -3.69 50.66 -22.84
C VAL A 200 -4.10 51.28 -21.51
N GLN A 201 -4.58 52.54 -21.52
CA GLN A 201 -5.00 53.21 -20.29
C GLN A 201 -6.20 52.52 -19.64
N ALA A 202 -7.21 52.14 -20.42
CA ALA A 202 -8.37 51.42 -19.92
C ALA A 202 -7.99 50.06 -19.31
N HIS A 203 -7.08 49.32 -19.96
CA HIS A 203 -6.57 48.06 -19.44
C HIS A 203 -5.76 48.24 -18.15
N LEU A 204 -4.97 49.31 -18.03
CA LEU A 204 -4.24 49.63 -16.79
C LEU A 204 -5.21 49.98 -15.65
N ASP A 205 -6.24 50.77 -15.93
CA ASP A 205 -7.25 51.14 -14.92
C ASP A 205 -8.03 49.91 -14.43
N MET A 206 -8.39 49.00 -15.34
CA MET A 206 -8.99 47.70 -15.01
C MET A 206 -8.05 46.87 -14.12
N ALA A 207 -6.78 46.70 -14.52
CA ALA A 207 -5.81 45.94 -13.76
C ALA A 207 -5.59 46.52 -12.36
N CYS A 208 -5.45 47.84 -12.25
CA CYS A 208 -5.37 48.53 -10.96
C CYS A 208 -6.65 48.39 -10.12
N GLY A 209 -7.82 48.32 -10.75
CA GLY A 209 -9.09 47.98 -10.11
C GLY A 209 -9.05 46.58 -9.49
N THR A 210 -8.78 45.56 -10.31
CA THR A 210 -8.68 44.16 -9.88
C THR A 210 -7.66 43.97 -8.77
N ILE A 211 -6.49 44.60 -8.85
CA ILE A 211 -5.46 44.55 -7.81
C ILE A 211 -5.98 45.15 -6.49
N ARG A 212 -6.70 46.27 -6.54
CA ARG A 212 -7.28 46.89 -5.32
C ARG A 212 -8.32 45.99 -4.68
N ASP A 213 -9.18 45.37 -5.47
CA ASP A 213 -10.24 44.50 -4.95
C ASP A 213 -9.66 43.19 -4.40
N ASN A 214 -8.71 42.58 -5.09
CA ASN A 214 -7.96 41.44 -4.57
C ASN A 214 -7.26 41.77 -3.23
N ASN A 215 -6.65 42.95 -3.11
CA ASN A 215 -6.04 43.40 -1.86
C ASN A 215 -7.07 43.57 -0.72
N LYS A 216 -8.30 44.03 -1.02
CA LYS A 216 -9.37 44.09 -0.01
C LYS A 216 -9.77 42.69 0.45
N GLU A 217 -9.94 41.74 -0.46
CA GLU A 217 -10.28 40.36 -0.14
C GLU A 217 -9.18 39.66 0.66
N ILE A 218 -7.91 39.84 0.27
CA ILE A 218 -6.76 39.33 1.04
C ILE A 218 -6.77 39.85 2.47
N ARG A 219 -7.07 41.14 2.69
CA ARG A 219 -7.18 41.72 4.04
C ARG A 219 -8.32 41.09 4.85
N LYS A 220 -9.49 40.87 4.24
CA LYS A 220 -10.63 40.19 4.88
C LYS A 220 -10.25 38.75 5.28
N ASN A 221 -9.63 38.01 4.36
CA ASN A 221 -9.19 36.64 4.59
C ASN A 221 -8.15 36.56 5.70
N ASN A 222 -7.17 37.48 5.73
CA ASN A 222 -6.19 37.56 6.80
C ASN A 222 -6.82 37.85 8.17
N LYS A 223 -7.87 38.69 8.23
CA LYS A 223 -8.62 38.93 9.48
C LYS A 223 -9.34 37.65 9.94
N LYS A 224 -9.94 36.90 9.02
CA LYS A 224 -10.60 35.61 9.32
C LYS A 224 -9.59 34.57 9.82
N ILE A 225 -8.45 34.42 9.15
CA ILE A 225 -7.36 33.50 9.56
C ILE A 225 -6.88 33.83 10.98
N ARG A 226 -6.69 35.12 11.30
CA ARG A 226 -6.34 35.53 12.67
C ARG A 226 -7.40 35.16 13.71
N GLY A 227 -8.68 35.24 13.35
CA GLY A 227 -9.78 34.80 14.21
C GLY A 227 -9.72 33.30 14.48
N ASN A 228 -9.64 32.51 13.41
CA ASN A 228 -9.56 31.05 13.50
C ASN A 228 -8.33 30.60 14.30
N ASN A 229 -7.18 31.25 14.14
CA ASN A 229 -5.98 30.90 14.91
C ASN A 229 -6.16 31.10 16.41
N LYS A 230 -6.87 32.17 16.83
CA LYS A 230 -7.19 32.38 18.26
C LYS A 230 -8.12 31.30 18.80
N GLU A 231 -9.10 30.88 18.01
CA GLU A 231 -10.01 29.79 18.39
C GLU A 231 -9.27 28.45 18.53
N ILE A 232 -8.37 28.14 17.60
CA ILE A 232 -7.49 26.97 17.66
C ILE A 232 -6.62 27.00 18.93
N GLU A 233 -6.04 28.15 19.28
CA GLU A 233 -5.25 28.29 20.51
C GLU A 233 -6.08 28.02 21.77
N THR A 234 -7.34 28.49 21.81
CA THR A 234 -8.26 28.22 22.92
C THR A 234 -8.59 26.73 23.01
N LEU A 235 -8.97 26.11 21.89
CA LEU A 235 -9.29 24.67 21.85
C LEU A 235 -8.09 23.80 22.25
N HIS A 236 -6.87 24.17 21.86
CA HIS A 236 -5.65 23.47 22.30
C HIS A 236 -5.43 23.56 23.81
N LYS A 237 -5.73 24.70 24.43
CA LYS A 237 -5.64 24.85 25.89
C LYS A 237 -6.65 23.93 26.59
N GLU A 238 -7.90 23.94 26.14
CA GLU A 238 -8.96 23.09 26.69
C GLU A 238 -8.62 21.59 26.55
N LEU A 239 -8.12 21.18 25.38
CA LEU A 239 -7.68 19.80 25.13
C LEU A 239 -6.56 19.37 26.07
N ASN A 240 -5.58 20.24 26.31
CA ASN A 240 -4.48 19.95 27.24
C ASN A 240 -4.98 19.77 28.68
N THR A 241 -5.91 20.62 29.13
CA THR A 241 -6.54 20.49 30.45
C THR A 241 -7.30 19.16 30.56
N ALA A 242 -8.12 18.81 29.55
CA ALA A 242 -8.86 17.54 29.54
C ALA A 242 -7.92 16.32 29.59
N ASN A 243 -6.83 16.34 28.81
CA ASN A 243 -5.82 15.28 28.81
C ASN A 243 -5.12 15.13 30.18
N GLN A 244 -4.86 16.22 30.88
CA GLN A 244 -4.31 16.17 32.24
C GLN A 244 -5.30 15.49 33.20
N THR A 245 -6.58 15.87 33.17
CA THR A 245 -7.62 15.22 33.98
C THR A 245 -7.73 13.72 33.70
N ILE A 246 -7.67 13.30 32.43
CA ILE A 246 -7.70 11.88 32.07
C ILE A 246 -6.51 11.12 32.66
N ARG A 247 -5.30 11.69 32.63
CA ARG A 247 -4.11 11.06 33.24
C ARG A 247 -4.27 10.89 34.75
N GLU A 248 -4.78 11.90 35.42
CA GLU A 248 -5.07 11.84 36.86
C GLU A 248 -6.11 10.77 37.20
N LEU A 249 -7.20 10.70 36.43
CA LEU A 249 -8.24 9.68 36.60
C LEU A 249 -7.71 8.27 36.36
N LYS A 250 -6.88 8.07 35.32
CA LYS A 250 -6.19 6.79 35.07
C LYS A 250 -5.30 6.40 36.26
N GLY A 251 -4.55 7.34 36.81
CA GLY A 251 -3.74 7.11 38.01
C GLY A 251 -4.57 6.72 39.23
N LYS A 252 -5.72 7.37 39.45
CA LYS A 252 -6.66 7.01 40.53
C LYS A 252 -7.26 5.62 40.31
N MET A 253 -7.64 5.29 39.08
CA MET A 253 -8.22 3.99 38.74
C MET A 253 -7.21 2.84 38.91
N ALA A 254 -5.93 3.07 38.56
CA ALA A 254 -4.86 2.08 38.77
C ALA A 254 -4.67 1.72 40.25
N LYS A 255 -4.85 2.68 41.17
CA LYS A 255 -4.76 2.45 42.63
C LYS A 255 -5.91 1.64 43.22
N LEU A 256 -7.05 1.56 42.51
CA LEU A 256 -8.24 0.82 42.98
C LEU A 256 -8.20 -0.65 42.55
N ILE A 257 -7.42 -1.00 41.54
CA ILE A 257 -7.23 -2.37 41.06
C ILE A 257 -6.46 -3.16 42.13
N GLY A 258 -7.01 -4.30 42.56
CA GLY A 258 -6.38 -5.18 43.57
C GLY A 258 -6.60 -4.77 45.02
N THR A 259 -7.30 -3.66 45.29
CA THR A 259 -7.65 -3.23 46.66
C THR A 259 -9.12 -3.50 46.97
N PHE A 260 -9.40 -4.13 48.11
CA PHE A 260 -10.74 -4.41 48.62
C PHE A 260 -10.87 -3.98 50.07
N VAL A 261 -12.01 -3.38 50.45
CA VAL A 261 -12.32 -3.01 51.83
C VAL A 261 -13.63 -3.65 52.24
N TRP A 262 -13.57 -4.50 53.25
CA TRP A 262 -14.69 -5.17 53.87
C TRP A 262 -15.12 -4.40 55.12
N ARG A 263 -16.31 -3.79 55.05
CA ARG A 263 -16.98 -3.18 56.20
C ARG A 263 -17.83 -4.23 56.91
N ILE A 264 -17.55 -4.47 58.18
CA ILE A 264 -18.29 -5.40 59.05
C ILE A 264 -19.07 -4.56 60.05
N CYS A 265 -20.40 -4.63 59.99
CA CYS A 265 -21.30 -3.92 60.89
C CYS A 265 -21.74 -4.84 62.02
N ASP A 266 -22.31 -4.24 63.08
CA ASP A 266 -22.93 -4.97 64.19
C ASP A 266 -21.99 -6.03 64.79
N TYR A 267 -20.69 -5.71 64.85
CA TYR A 267 -19.63 -6.66 65.22
C TYR A 267 -19.91 -7.38 66.54
N LYS A 268 -20.57 -6.70 67.48
CA LYS A 268 -20.92 -7.24 68.81
C LYS A 268 -21.90 -8.41 68.73
N ASP A 269 -22.73 -8.46 67.70
CA ASP A 269 -23.77 -9.47 67.51
C ASP A 269 -23.29 -10.63 66.61
N LEU A 270 -22.09 -10.52 66.04
CA LEU A 270 -21.52 -11.53 65.15
C LEU A 270 -20.69 -12.56 65.91
N TYR A 271 -20.94 -13.83 65.60
CA TYR A 271 -20.23 -14.98 66.13
C TYR A 271 -19.88 -15.98 65.03
N GLY A 272 -18.78 -16.70 65.23
CA GLY A 272 -18.32 -17.74 64.34
C GLY A 272 -17.60 -17.22 63.09
N GLU A 273 -17.73 -18.00 62.03
CA GLU A 273 -17.07 -17.80 60.75
C GLU A 273 -17.93 -16.91 59.83
N ILE A 274 -17.33 -15.86 59.29
CA ILE A 274 -17.95 -14.95 58.34
C ILE A 274 -17.10 -14.79 57.08
N TYR A 275 -17.76 -14.48 55.96
CA TYR A 275 -17.14 -14.31 54.65
C TYR A 275 -17.43 -12.93 54.08
N SER A 276 -16.44 -12.33 53.42
CA SER A 276 -16.66 -11.08 52.70
C SER A 276 -17.40 -11.31 51.39
N PRO A 277 -17.97 -10.26 50.76
CA PRO A 277 -18.18 -10.29 49.32
C PRO A 277 -16.89 -10.65 48.58
N SER A 278 -17.01 -11.33 47.45
CA SER A 278 -15.85 -11.61 46.61
C SER A 278 -15.43 -10.38 45.81
N PHE A 279 -14.14 -10.28 45.49
CA PHE A 279 -13.57 -9.23 44.65
C PHE A 279 -12.56 -9.81 43.67
N TYR A 280 -12.20 -9.03 42.65
CA TYR A 280 -11.19 -9.42 41.67
C TYR A 280 -9.90 -8.64 41.88
N THR A 281 -8.76 -9.30 41.65
CA THR A 281 -7.44 -8.66 41.73
C THR A 281 -7.19 -7.65 40.60
N SER A 282 -7.92 -7.78 39.49
CA SER A 282 -7.97 -6.83 38.37
C SER A 282 -9.25 -7.00 37.57
N LYS A 283 -9.50 -6.16 36.54
CA LYS A 283 -10.72 -6.25 35.70
C LYS A 283 -10.98 -7.67 35.16
N TYR A 284 -9.92 -8.41 34.86
CA TYR A 284 -9.96 -9.79 34.35
C TYR A 284 -9.07 -10.72 35.20
N GLY A 285 -8.93 -10.42 36.50
CA GLY A 285 -7.98 -11.06 37.40
C GLY A 285 -8.54 -12.26 38.16
N TYR A 286 -7.82 -12.67 39.21
CA TYR A 286 -8.23 -13.77 40.08
C TYR A 286 -9.40 -13.32 40.95
N LYS A 287 -10.34 -14.23 41.22
CA LYS A 287 -11.44 -13.99 42.15
C LYS A 287 -11.01 -14.41 43.56
N VAL A 288 -11.17 -13.51 44.53
CA VAL A 288 -10.73 -13.69 45.92
C VAL A 288 -11.88 -13.37 46.87
N GLN A 289 -11.92 -14.06 48.00
CA GLN A 289 -12.83 -13.78 49.10
C GLN A 289 -12.08 -13.85 50.43
N LEU A 290 -12.40 -12.96 51.36
CA LEU A 290 -11.85 -13.01 52.72
C LEU A 290 -12.75 -13.83 53.61
N LYS A 291 -12.14 -14.52 54.57
CA LYS A 291 -12.81 -15.28 55.63
C LYS A 291 -12.24 -14.83 56.97
N ALA A 292 -13.11 -14.52 57.92
CA ALA A 292 -12.71 -14.19 59.29
C ALA A 292 -13.47 -15.04 60.30
N ASN A 293 -12.79 -15.45 61.37
CA ASN A 293 -13.44 -16.03 62.54
C ASN A 293 -13.37 -14.97 63.65
N LEU A 294 -14.50 -14.36 63.98
CA LEU A 294 -14.52 -13.20 64.88
C LEU A 294 -14.45 -13.63 66.34
N ARG A 295 -15.48 -14.36 66.80
CA ARG A 295 -15.63 -14.85 68.17
C ARG A 295 -16.12 -16.27 68.09
N THR A 296 -15.44 -17.24 68.71
CA THR A 296 -16.07 -18.55 68.88
C THR A 296 -17.09 -18.46 70.01
N ASN A 297 -18.10 -19.33 70.00
CA ASN A 297 -19.09 -19.45 71.08
C ASN A 297 -18.35 -19.42 72.45
N PRO A 298 -18.80 -18.68 73.47
CA PRO A 298 -18.14 -18.61 74.78
C PRO A 298 -17.76 -19.97 75.41
N PHE A 299 -18.40 -21.07 75.00
CA PHE A 299 -18.03 -22.43 75.40
C PHE A 299 -16.82 -23.05 74.66
N ASN A 300 -16.36 -22.45 73.56
CA ASN A 300 -15.30 -22.97 72.66
C ASN A 300 -14.00 -22.10 72.65
N GLY A 301 -13.81 -21.21 73.63
CA GLY A 301 -12.48 -20.73 74.05
C GLY A 301 -11.58 -20.02 73.01
N GLY A 302 -12.14 -19.39 71.98
CA GLY A 302 -11.35 -18.68 70.97
C GLY A 302 -10.88 -17.31 71.48
N THR A 303 -9.57 -17.07 71.47
CA THR A 303 -8.95 -15.88 72.07
C THR A 303 -8.51 -14.82 71.05
N HIS A 304 -8.56 -15.14 69.75
CA HIS A 304 -8.06 -14.29 68.68
C HIS A 304 -9.03 -14.26 67.50
N LEU A 305 -9.05 -13.13 66.80
CA LEU A 305 -9.54 -13.01 65.43
C LEU A 305 -8.66 -13.87 64.52
N SER A 306 -9.27 -14.73 63.71
CA SER A 306 -8.59 -15.41 62.60
C SER A 306 -8.92 -14.71 61.29
N LEU A 307 -7.95 -14.62 60.38
CA LEU A 307 -8.14 -13.98 59.08
C LEU A 307 -7.47 -14.76 57.96
N TYR A 308 -8.20 -15.00 56.88
CA TYR A 308 -7.78 -15.80 55.72
C TYR A 308 -8.18 -15.16 54.40
N ALA A 309 -7.38 -15.40 53.37
CA ALA A 309 -7.73 -15.15 51.97
C ALA A 309 -8.00 -16.49 51.26
N CYS A 310 -9.10 -16.55 50.52
CA CYS A 310 -9.54 -17.72 49.76
C CYS A 310 -9.54 -17.39 48.26
N ILE A 311 -8.84 -18.20 47.45
CA ILE A 311 -8.91 -18.11 45.99
C ILE A 311 -10.17 -18.85 45.52
N MET A 312 -10.99 -18.19 44.71
CA MET A 312 -12.28 -18.70 44.22
C MET A 312 -12.26 -18.96 42.72
N VAL A 313 -13.14 -19.84 42.24
CA VAL A 313 -13.38 -20.02 40.80
C VAL A 313 -13.79 -18.68 40.17
N GLY A 314 -12.95 -18.19 39.27
CA GLY A 314 -13.15 -16.97 38.51
C GLY A 314 -13.57 -17.25 37.07
N GLU A 315 -14.29 -16.30 36.48
CA GLU A 315 -14.69 -16.33 35.07
C GLU A 315 -13.50 -16.35 34.11
N TYR A 316 -12.35 -15.81 34.54
CA TYR A 316 -11.15 -15.62 33.73
C TYR A 316 -10.04 -16.64 34.03
N ASP A 317 -10.28 -17.64 34.89
CA ASP A 317 -9.24 -18.56 35.37
C ASP A 317 -8.49 -19.31 34.27
N ALA A 318 -9.13 -19.52 33.11
CA ALA A 318 -8.50 -20.16 31.94
C ALA A 318 -7.40 -19.31 31.29
N LEU A 319 -7.39 -18.00 31.53
CA LEU A 319 -6.45 -17.03 30.97
C LEU A 319 -5.32 -16.68 31.94
N LEU A 320 -5.42 -17.10 33.20
CA LEU A 320 -4.52 -16.69 34.27
C LEU A 320 -3.43 -17.73 34.51
N GLU A 321 -2.29 -17.27 35.02
CA GLU A 321 -1.18 -18.14 35.43
C GLU A 321 -1.52 -18.86 36.74
N TRP A 322 -1.13 -20.14 36.83
CA TRP A 322 -1.35 -20.97 38.00
C TRP A 322 -0.06 -21.71 38.40
N PRO A 323 0.20 -21.92 39.71
CA PRO A 323 -0.62 -21.49 40.86
C PRO A 323 -0.60 -19.96 41.05
N PHE A 324 -1.54 -19.44 41.84
CA PHE A 324 -1.60 -18.03 42.21
C PHE A 324 -0.32 -17.63 42.99
N ARG A 325 0.38 -16.58 42.53
CA ARG A 325 1.66 -16.11 43.11
C ARG A 325 1.65 -14.67 43.60
N ARG A 326 0.53 -13.96 43.47
CA ARG A 326 0.43 -12.54 43.84
C ARG A 326 0.47 -12.38 45.36
N LYS A 327 1.15 -11.36 45.85
CA LYS A 327 1.24 -11.13 47.31
C LYS A 327 -0.08 -10.54 47.79
N ILE A 328 -0.61 -11.03 48.90
CA ILE A 328 -1.84 -10.51 49.51
C ILE A 328 -1.49 -9.92 50.86
N THR A 329 -1.73 -8.62 51.02
CA THR A 329 -1.60 -7.94 52.30
C THR A 329 -2.98 -7.68 52.87
N LEU A 330 -3.27 -8.25 54.04
CA LEU A 330 -4.50 -8.04 54.79
C LEU A 330 -4.26 -7.06 55.93
N TYR A 331 -5.21 -6.17 56.17
CA TYR A 331 -5.16 -5.18 57.24
C TYR A 331 -6.44 -5.27 58.07
N VAL A 332 -6.32 -5.22 59.39
CA VAL A 332 -7.41 -4.80 60.28
C VAL A 332 -7.17 -3.33 60.61
N ILE A 333 -8.13 -2.49 60.22
CA ILE A 333 -7.94 -1.03 60.20
C ILE A 333 -8.18 -0.47 61.60
N ASP A 334 -7.12 0.06 62.20
CA ASP A 334 -7.23 1.01 63.31
C ASP A 334 -7.88 2.32 62.83
N GLN A 335 -9.06 2.60 63.39
CA GLN A 335 -9.90 3.76 63.09
C GLN A 335 -9.61 4.96 64.00
N SER A 336 -8.69 4.83 64.95
CA SER A 336 -8.17 5.96 65.75
C SER A 336 -7.26 6.86 64.91
N ASP A 337 -6.92 8.04 65.46
CA ASP A 337 -6.01 8.98 64.81
C ASP A 337 -4.57 8.44 64.68
N GLN A 338 -4.22 7.38 65.44
CA GLN A 338 -2.90 6.76 65.37
C GLN A 338 -2.72 5.91 64.10
N ARG A 339 -3.83 5.43 63.48
CA ARG A 339 -3.82 4.63 62.24
C ARG A 339 -2.85 3.44 62.29
N LYS A 340 -2.67 2.83 63.45
CA LYS A 340 -1.77 1.69 63.65
C LYS A 340 -2.46 0.39 63.24
N HIS A 341 -2.56 0.16 61.93
CA HIS A 341 -3.23 -1.02 61.38
C HIS A 341 -2.46 -2.30 61.68
N GLU A 342 -3.18 -3.37 62.03
CA GLU A 342 -2.59 -4.70 62.15
C GLU A 342 -2.55 -5.36 60.78
N THR A 343 -1.41 -5.93 60.41
CA THR A 343 -1.11 -6.34 59.03
C THR A 343 -0.66 -7.80 58.94
N LEU A 344 -1.21 -8.55 57.98
CA LEU A 344 -0.77 -9.89 57.60
C LEU A 344 -0.35 -9.89 56.13
N LEU A 345 0.93 -10.16 55.87
CA LEU A 345 1.43 -10.43 54.53
C LEU A 345 1.37 -11.93 54.22
N ILE A 346 0.70 -12.28 53.13
CA ILE A 346 0.66 -13.63 52.56
C ILE A 346 1.45 -13.59 51.26
N ASN A 347 2.61 -14.26 51.25
CA ASN A 347 3.38 -14.49 50.03
C ASN A 347 3.21 -15.97 49.62
N PRO A 348 2.47 -16.29 48.55
CA PRO A 348 2.22 -17.67 48.13
C PRO A 348 3.49 -18.49 47.87
N ASP A 349 4.59 -17.83 47.47
CA ASP A 349 5.85 -18.49 47.16
C ASP A 349 6.59 -18.99 48.42
N ASP A 350 6.37 -18.34 49.57
CA ASP A 350 7.01 -18.68 50.86
C ASP A 350 6.24 -19.76 51.64
N VAL A 351 5.13 -20.25 51.09
CA VAL A 351 4.23 -21.19 51.76
C VAL A 351 4.79 -22.61 51.76
N LEU A 352 4.67 -23.28 52.92
CA LEU A 352 5.06 -24.67 53.11
C LEU A 352 4.43 -25.60 52.05
N PRO A 353 5.14 -26.67 51.60
CA PRO A 353 4.69 -27.53 50.52
C PRO A 353 3.28 -28.11 50.69
N ASP A 354 2.90 -28.51 51.90
CA ASP A 354 1.58 -29.09 52.23
C ASP A 354 0.42 -28.09 52.13
N ARG A 355 0.73 -26.79 52.16
CA ARG A 355 -0.22 -25.68 52.09
C ARG A 355 -0.28 -24.99 50.72
N LYS A 356 0.58 -25.35 49.77
CA LYS A 356 0.58 -24.79 48.40
C LYS A 356 -0.74 -25.00 47.66
N LYS A 357 -1.47 -26.06 47.99
CA LYS A 357 -2.82 -26.35 47.43
C LYS A 357 -3.84 -25.22 47.64
N CYS A 358 -3.66 -24.34 48.63
CA CYS A 358 -4.50 -23.16 48.85
C CYS A 358 -4.47 -22.18 47.65
N PHE A 359 -3.40 -22.21 46.85
CA PHE A 359 -3.15 -21.28 45.74
C PHE A 359 -3.21 -21.96 44.36
N HIS A 360 -3.56 -23.25 44.29
CA HIS A 360 -3.77 -23.93 43.01
C HIS A 360 -5.02 -23.39 42.30
N ARG A 361 -5.17 -23.71 41.02
CA ARG A 361 -6.38 -23.38 40.27
C ARG A 361 -7.60 -24.02 40.97
N PRO A 362 -8.58 -23.22 41.42
CA PRO A 362 -9.77 -23.75 42.08
C PRO A 362 -10.63 -24.52 41.08
N ILE A 363 -11.19 -25.64 41.52
CA ILE A 363 -12.03 -26.53 40.70
C ILE A 363 -13.51 -26.33 41.02
N THR A 364 -13.86 -26.19 42.31
CA THR A 364 -15.22 -25.95 42.77
C THR A 364 -15.22 -24.91 43.89
N GLY A 365 -16.11 -23.91 43.80
CA GLY A 365 -16.26 -22.87 44.83
C GLY A 365 -14.93 -22.17 45.15
N ASN A 366 -14.39 -22.46 46.34
CA ASN A 366 -13.22 -21.81 46.90
C ASN A 366 -12.18 -22.84 47.34
N ASN A 367 -10.90 -22.55 47.14
CA ASN A 367 -9.83 -23.27 47.83
C ASN A 367 -9.91 -23.05 49.35
N VAL A 368 -9.26 -23.94 50.10
CA VAL A 368 -9.02 -23.73 51.54
C VAL A 368 -8.25 -22.42 51.74
N GLY A 369 -8.81 -21.52 52.55
CA GLY A 369 -8.19 -20.23 52.82
C GLY A 369 -6.81 -20.33 53.47
N TYR A 370 -5.91 -19.43 53.07
CA TYR A 370 -4.59 -19.28 53.70
C TYR A 370 -4.53 -17.96 54.47
N GLY A 371 -3.93 -17.99 55.65
CA GLY A 371 -3.89 -16.85 56.56
C GLY A 371 -3.51 -17.27 57.97
N LEU A 372 -3.87 -16.46 58.96
CA LEU A 372 -3.43 -16.63 60.34
C LEU A 372 -4.60 -16.89 61.29
N THR A 373 -4.55 -18.02 61.99
CA THR A 373 -5.58 -18.43 62.95
C THR A 373 -5.58 -17.56 64.21
N ARG A 374 -4.40 -17.11 64.65
CA ARG A 374 -4.25 -16.20 65.80
C ARG A 374 -3.70 -14.86 65.29
N PHE A 375 -4.52 -14.11 64.57
CA PHE A 375 -4.09 -12.88 63.91
C PHE A 375 -4.03 -11.70 64.87
N LEU A 376 -5.14 -11.39 65.53
CA LEU A 376 -5.25 -10.27 66.47
C LEU A 376 -6.01 -10.74 67.71
N SER A 377 -5.47 -10.50 68.91
CA SER A 377 -6.16 -10.92 70.13
C SER A 377 -7.49 -10.18 70.29
N LEU A 378 -8.50 -10.84 70.86
CA LEU A 378 -9.80 -10.18 71.07
C LEU A 378 -9.75 -9.05 72.09
N GLU A 379 -8.77 -9.10 73.00
CA GLU A 379 -8.46 -8.05 73.96
C GLU A 379 -7.95 -6.79 73.25
N GLU A 380 -6.91 -6.91 72.42
CA GLU A 380 -6.37 -5.80 71.62
C GLU A 380 -7.40 -5.28 70.61
N LEU A 381 -8.19 -6.16 70.00
CA LEU A 381 -9.24 -5.78 69.06
C LEU A 381 -10.34 -4.92 69.72
N THR A 382 -10.69 -5.22 70.98
CA THR A 382 -11.77 -4.54 71.71
C THR A 382 -11.28 -3.29 72.45
N SER A 383 -10.07 -3.34 73.01
CA SER A 383 -9.45 -2.20 73.71
C SER A 383 -8.79 -1.20 72.76
N GLY A 384 -8.41 -1.64 71.56
CA GLY A 384 -7.82 -0.81 70.53
C GLY A 384 -8.84 -0.02 69.70
N GLY A 385 -8.34 0.81 68.78
CA GLY A 385 -9.15 1.64 67.89
C GLY A 385 -9.76 0.90 66.68
N PHE A 386 -9.78 -0.43 66.68
CA PHE A 386 -10.18 -1.24 65.53
C PHE A 386 -11.70 -1.33 65.33
N ILE A 387 -12.47 -1.19 66.41
CA ILE A 387 -13.94 -1.20 66.38
C ILE A 387 -14.45 0.17 66.81
N LYS A 388 -15.18 0.85 65.93
CA LYS A 388 -15.81 2.14 66.20
C LYS A 388 -17.29 2.07 65.83
N ASP A 389 -18.16 2.46 66.76
CA ASP A 389 -19.62 2.44 66.57
C ASP A 389 -20.17 1.07 66.10
N GLY A 390 -19.58 -0.02 66.63
CA GLY A 390 -19.94 -1.40 66.24
C GLY A 390 -19.43 -1.84 64.87
N VAL A 391 -18.65 -1.01 64.18
CA VAL A 391 -18.12 -1.26 62.84
C VAL A 391 -16.63 -1.56 62.89
N MET A 392 -16.20 -2.57 62.14
CA MET A 392 -14.80 -2.93 61.88
C MET A 392 -14.53 -2.92 60.37
N PHE A 393 -13.30 -2.60 59.98
CA PHE A 393 -12.88 -2.68 58.58
C PHE A 393 -11.70 -3.62 58.40
N ILE A 394 -11.80 -4.49 57.41
CA ILE A 394 -10.71 -5.33 56.94
C ILE A 394 -10.38 -4.91 55.51
N LYS A 395 -9.12 -4.61 55.22
CA LYS A 395 -8.66 -4.26 53.87
C LYS A 395 -7.78 -5.37 53.32
N ALA A 396 -7.93 -5.71 52.05
CA ALA A 396 -7.01 -6.56 51.31
C ALA A 396 -6.38 -5.76 50.16
N VAL A 397 -5.09 -5.95 49.94
CA VAL A 397 -4.34 -5.43 48.79
C VAL A 397 -3.63 -6.60 48.14
N VAL A 398 -3.80 -6.77 46.83
CA VAL A 398 -3.18 -7.83 46.04
C VAL A 398 -2.26 -7.24 44.99
N GLU A 399 -0.97 -7.62 45.02
CA GLU A 399 0.13 -7.06 44.20
C GLU A 399 0.71 -8.07 43.20
#